data_AF-A0A1H2PUI8-F1
#
_entry.id   AF-A0A1H2PUI8-F1
#
_cell.length_a   1.000
_cell.length_b   1.000
_cell.length_c   1.000
_cell.angle_alpha   90.00
_cell.angle_beta   90.00
_cell.angle_gamma   90.00
#
_symmetry.space_group_name_H-M   'P 1'
#
loop_
_entity.id
_entity.type
_entity.pdbx_description
1 polymer ?
#
loop_
_entity_poly.entity_id
_entity_poly.type
_entity_poly.pdbx_seq_one_letter_code
_entity_poly.pdbx_strand_id
1 'polypeptide(L)' 'MNPLITDDNCARLLPHGQARAAGEAIDPLPAVRLFTPDTHVTWLLAALDPADGDTAWGLIDVGIGMRPACAM' A
#
# COMPACT_ATOMS: atom_id res chain seq x y z
N MET A 1 10.35 6.85 -16.39
CA MET A 1 9.19 6.75 -15.48
C MET A 1 9.50 7.53 -14.22
N ASN A 2 8.51 8.20 -13.64
CA ASN A 2 8.67 8.88 -12.35
C ASN A 2 8.27 7.89 -11.24
N PRO A 3 9.14 7.58 -10.26
CA PRO A 3 8.80 6.64 -9.20
C PRO A 3 7.62 7.12 -8.36
N LEU A 4 6.74 6.18 -8.00
CA LEU A 4 5.56 6.47 -7.15
C LEU A 4 5.93 6.59 -5.67
N ILE A 5 7.03 5.97 -5.25
CA ILE A 5 7.52 5.92 -3.86
C ILE A 5 9.05 6.09 -3.84
N THR A 6 9.61 6.51 -2.70
CA THR A 6 11.06 6.74 -2.53
C THR A 6 11.82 5.45 -2.26
N ASP A 7 13.14 5.47 -2.45
CA ASP A 7 14.02 4.34 -2.10
C ASP A 7 13.91 3.96 -0.61
N ASP A 8 13.75 4.94 0.28
CA ASP A 8 13.51 4.69 1.71
C ASP A 8 12.21 3.92 1.97
N ASN A 9 11.16 4.21 1.18
CA ASN A 9 9.92 3.45 1.26
C ASN A 9 10.14 2.01 0.76
N CYS A 10 10.89 1.83 -0.32
CA CYS A 10 11.26 0.49 -0.82
C CYS A 10 12.05 -0.31 0.22
N ALA A 11 13.05 0.31 0.85
CA ALA A 11 13.85 -0.32 1.91
C ALA A 11 13.01 -0.77 3.11
N ARG A 12 11.91 -0.08 3.41
CA ARG A 12 10.96 -0.47 4.47
C ARG A 12 10.00 -1.58 4.04
N LEU A 13 9.62 -1.64 2.77
CA LEU A 13 8.63 -2.60 2.26
C LEU A 13 9.25 -3.96 1.86
N LEU A 14 10.51 -3.97 1.41
CA LEU A 14 11.17 -5.19 0.94
C LEU A 14 11.32 -6.28 2.03
N PRO A 15 11.66 -5.98 3.29
CA PRO A 15 11.72 -6.99 4.35
C PRO A 15 10.36 -7.66 4.60
N HIS A 16 9.26 -6.90 4.53
CA HIS A 16 7.92 -7.46 4.64
C HIS A 16 7.60 -8.39 3.46
N GLY A 17 8.06 -8.02 2.25
CA GLY A 17 8.02 -8.85 1.06
C GLY A 17 8.72 -10.18 1.21
N GLN A 18 9.95 -10.16 1.74
CA GLN A 18 10.77 -11.34 1.96
C GLN A 18 10.11 -12.31 2.96
N ALA A 19 9.68 -11.81 4.12
CA ALA A 19 9.00 -12.64 5.12
C ALA A 19 7.68 -13.23 4.59
N ARG A 20 6.90 -12.45 3.82
CA ARG A 20 5.70 -12.96 3.15
C ARG A 20 6.03 -14.04 2.11
N ALA A 21 7.05 -13.85 1.28
CA ALA A 21 7.47 -14.83 0.27
C ALA A 21 8.02 -16.12 0.90
N ALA A 22 8.62 -16.02 2.09
CA ALA A 22 9.04 -17.18 2.89
C ALA A 22 7.86 -17.93 3.54
N GLY A 23 6.62 -17.43 3.41
CA GLY A 23 5.42 -18.03 3.99
C GLY A 23 5.24 -17.73 5.48
N GLU A 24 5.92 -16.72 6.01
CA GLU A 24 5.76 -16.31 7.40
C GLU A 24 4.38 -15.66 7.62
N ALA A 25 3.75 -15.99 8.75
CA ALA A 25 2.50 -15.35 9.17
C ALA A 25 2.82 -13.99 9.81
N ILE A 26 2.90 -12.95 8.98
CA ILE A 26 3.17 -11.57 9.39
C ILE A 26 1.96 -10.65 9.16
N ASP A 27 1.85 -9.61 9.97
CA ASP A 27 0.87 -8.52 9.79
C ASP A 27 1.61 -7.16 9.85
N PRO A 28 2.34 -6.78 8.78
CA PRO A 28 3.16 -5.58 8.78
C PRO A 28 2.32 -4.31 8.73
N LEU A 29 2.72 -3.29 9.49
CA LEU A 29 2.15 -1.96 9.38
C LEU A 29 2.45 -1.35 7.99
N PRO A 30 1.48 -0.70 7.33
CA PRO A 30 1.71 -0.08 6.04
C PRO A 30 2.73 1.06 6.15
N ALA A 31 3.70 1.08 5.23
CA ALA A 31 4.78 2.05 5.22
C ALA A 31 4.49 3.26 4.33
N VAL A 32 3.59 3.10 3.35
CA VAL A 32 3.25 4.12 2.36
C VAL A 32 1.73 4.24 2.21
N ARG A 33 1.25 5.48 2.06
CA ARG A 33 -0.11 5.80 1.64
C ARG A 33 -0.08 6.59 0.33
N LEU A 34 -0.64 6.02 -0.73
CA LEU A 34 -0.86 6.71 -2.00
C LEU A 34 -2.33 7.15 -2.09
N PHE A 35 -2.57 8.32 -2.66
CA PHE A 35 -3.91 8.88 -2.82
C PHE A 35 -4.11 9.33 -4.26
N THR A 36 -5.22 8.94 -4.87
CA THR A 36 -5.61 9.35 -6.21
C THR A 36 -6.79 10.34 -6.09
N PRO A 37 -6.56 11.66 -6.22
CA PRO A 37 -7.56 12.67 -5.88
C PRO A 37 -8.83 12.66 -6.74
N ASP A 38 -8.71 12.27 -8.00
CA ASP A 38 -9.81 12.25 -8.98
C ASP A 38 -10.89 11.23 -8.65
N THR A 39 -10.49 10.11 -8.07
CA THR A 39 -11.30 8.92 -7.80
C THR A 39 -11.48 8.68 -6.31
N HIS A 40 -10.84 9.49 -5.46
CA HIS A 40 -10.82 9.36 -4.00
C HIS A 40 -10.29 8.00 -3.51
N VAL A 41 -9.53 7.31 -4.35
CA VAL A 41 -8.96 5.99 -4.01
C VAL A 41 -7.72 6.18 -3.16
N THR A 42 -7.63 5.42 -2.07
CA THR A 42 -6.45 5.36 -1.20
C THR A 42 -5.85 3.96 -1.24
N TRP A 43 -4.53 3.88 -1.43
CA TRP A 43 -3.76 2.65 -1.33
C TRP A 43 -2.83 2.71 -0.14
N LEU A 44 -2.81 1.65 0.67
CA LEU A 44 -1.88 1.47 1.79
C LEU A 44 -0.94 0.31 1.48
N LEU A 45 0.32 0.61 1.16
CA LEU A 45 1.30 -0.41 0.78
C LEU A 45 2.00 -0.97 2.02
N ALA A 46 2.06 -2.28 2.11
CA ALA A 46 2.61 -3.02 3.25
C ALA A 46 3.82 -3.89 2.86
N ALA A 47 3.93 -4.34 1.60
CA ALA A 47 5.09 -5.11 1.13
C ALA A 47 5.39 -4.85 -0.36
N LEU A 48 6.62 -5.12 -0.78
CA LEU A 48 7.03 -5.23 -2.18
C LEU A 48 7.39 -6.68 -2.50
N ASP A 49 7.14 -7.13 -3.72
CA ASP A 49 7.60 -8.43 -4.18
C ASP A 49 9.14 -8.42 -4.28
N PRO A 50 9.85 -9.32 -3.56
CA PRO A 50 11.30 -9.36 -3.63
C PRO A 50 11.85 -9.81 -4.98
N ALA A 51 11.03 -10.40 -5.87
CA ALA A 51 11.47 -10.85 -7.19
C ALA A 51 11.74 -9.68 -8.16
N ASP A 52 10.95 -8.60 -8.08
CA ASP A 52 11.05 -7.45 -8.98
C ASP A 52 11.30 -6.12 -8.25
N GLY A 53 10.99 -6.02 -6.95
CA GLY A 53 11.13 -4.80 -6.17
C GLY A 53 10.16 -3.68 -6.54
N ASP A 54 9.16 -3.95 -7.40
CA ASP A 54 8.24 -2.95 -7.95
C ASP A 54 6.76 -3.35 -7.74
N THR A 55 6.46 -4.65 -7.71
CA THR A 55 5.12 -5.15 -7.43
C THR A 55 4.76 -4.97 -5.95
N ALA A 56 3.80 -4.09 -5.65
CA ALA A 56 3.39 -3.80 -4.28
C ALA A 56 2.15 -4.58 -3.83
N TRP A 57 2.12 -4.96 -2.56
CA TRP A 57 0.99 -5.58 -1.86
C TRP A 57 0.48 -4.64 -0.77
N GLY A 58 -0.84 -4.53 -0.64
CA GLY A 58 -1.45 -3.57 0.27
C GLY A 58 -2.97 -3.63 0.30
N LEU A 59 -3.57 -2.69 1.03
CA LEU A 59 -5.01 -2.48 1.09
C LEU A 59 -5.43 -1.34 0.17
N ILE A 60 -6.65 -1.43 -0.34
CA ILE A 60 -7.28 -0.38 -1.14
C ILE A 60 -8.59 0.04 -0.48
N ASP A 61 -8.73 1.34 -0.24
CA ASP A 61 -10.02 1.98 -0.02
C ASP A 61 -10.44 2.64 -1.34
N VAL A 62 -11.53 2.13 -1.91
CA VAL A 62 -12.10 2.60 -3.19
C VAL A 62 -13.04 3.80 -3.03
N GLY A 63 -13.26 4.30 -1.81
CA GLY A 63 -14.03 5.51 -1.57
C GLY A 63 -15.55 5.36 -1.75
N ILE A 64 -16.08 4.14 -1.76
CA ILE A 64 -17.52 3.82 -1.96
C ILE A 64 -18.28 3.77 -0.61
N GLY A 65 -17.67 4.24 0.48
CA GLY A 65 -18.33 4.33 1.78
C GLY A 65 -19.56 5.25 1.76
N MET A 66 -20.61 4.87 2.48
CA MET A 66 -21.81 5.69 2.71
C MET A 66 -21.39 7.03 3.33
N ARG A 67 -21.62 8.14 2.62
CA ARG A 67 -21.58 9.47 3.25
C ARG A 67 -22.70 9.49 4.30
N PRO A 68 -22.48 9.89 5.56
CA PRO A 68 -23.62 10.16 6.44
C PRO A 68 -24.52 11.15 5.71
N ALA A 69 -25.79 10.78 5.54
CA ALA A 69 -26.79 11.68 5.00
C ALA A 69 -26.67 13.01 5.75
N CYS A 70 -26.66 14.11 5.01
CA CYS A 70 -26.54 15.47 5.53
C CYS A 70 -27.12 15.59 6.94
N ALA A 71 -26.28 15.87 7.94
CA ALA A 71 -26.77 16.59 9.10
C ALA A 71 -27.11 18.00 8.58
N MET A 72 -28.42 18.23 8.46
CA MET A 72 -28.99 19.56 8.21
C MET A 72 -28.69 20.49 9.38
#